data_AF-A0A527FDP9-F1
#
_entry.id   AF-A0A527FDP9-F1
#
_cell.length_a   1.000
_cell.length_b   1.000
_cell.length_c   1.000
_cell.angle_alpha   90.00
_cell.angle_beta   90.00
_cell.angle_gamma   90.00
#
_symmetry.space_group_name_H-M   'P 1'
#
loop_
_entity.id
_entity.type
_entity.pdbx_description
1 polymer ?
#
loop_
_entity_poly.entity_id
_entity_poly.type
_entity_poly.pdbx_seq_one_letter_code
_entity_poly.pdbx_strand_id
1 'polypeptide(L)' 'GYGAVWHGQKSYNGVAVLVRGKEPLERRRGLPGDPDDTHSRYIEVEVDGIVIGCLYLPNGNPAPGPKFD' A
#
# COMPACT_ATOMS: atom_id res chain seq x y z
N GLY A 1 -16.75 15.39 4.38
CA GLY A 1 -16.54 13.93 4.36
C GLY A 1 -15.05 13.63 4.38
N TYR A 2 -14.66 12.43 3.94
CA TYR A 2 -13.27 12.04 3.70
C TYR A 2 -13.08 11.79 2.21
N GLY A 3 -11.97 12.27 1.64
CA GLY A 3 -11.45 11.73 0.38
C GLY A 3 -10.64 10.48 0.66
N ALA A 4 -10.55 9.57 -0.31
CA ALA A 4 -10.00 8.25 -0.06
C ALA A 4 -9.30 7.67 -1.29
N VAL A 5 -8.08 7.18 -1.09
CA VAL A 5 -7.35 6.35 -2.05
C VAL A 5 -7.07 5.01 -1.40
N TRP A 6 -7.33 3.92 -2.12
CA TRP A 6 -7.12 2.56 -1.63
C TRP A 6 -6.57 1.65 -2.73
N HIS A 7 -5.90 0.59 -2.31
CA HIS A 7 -5.44 -0.49 -3.16
C HIS A 7 -5.76 -1.81 -2.49
N GLY A 8 -6.71 -2.56 -3.05
CA GLY A 8 -7.17 -3.85 -2.52
C GLY A 8 -6.74 -5.04 -3.38
N GLN A 9 -6.81 -6.23 -2.81
CA GLN A 9 -6.67 -7.52 -3.49
C GLN A 9 -7.71 -8.48 -2.91
N LYS A 10 -8.18 -9.45 -3.70
CA LYS A 10 -9.14 -10.43 -3.20
C LYS A 10 -8.54 -11.21 -2.02
N SER A 11 -9.32 -11.38 -0.96
CA SER A 11 -9.02 -12.14 0.27
C SER A 11 -7.97 -11.56 1.22
N TYR A 12 -6.84 -11.04 0.74
CA TYR A 12 -5.70 -10.63 1.57
C TYR A 12 -5.14 -9.27 1.18
N ASN A 13 -4.24 -8.75 2.03
CA ASN A 13 -3.59 -7.45 1.88
C ASN A 13 -4.63 -6.30 1.86
N GLY A 14 -4.25 -5.17 1.27
CA GLY A 14 -5.09 -3.99 1.22
C GLY A 14 -4.52 -2.84 2.06
N VAL A 15 -4.44 -1.67 1.45
CA VAL A 15 -4.06 -0.42 2.10
C VAL A 15 -4.99 0.71 1.66
N ALA A 16 -5.23 1.67 2.56
CA ALA A 16 -6.06 2.84 2.27
C ALA A 16 -5.54 4.07 3.04
N VAL A 17 -5.61 5.24 2.39
CA VAL A 17 -5.40 6.54 3.01
C VAL A 17 -6.70 7.32 2.92
N LEU A 18 -7.18 7.80 4.08
CA LEU A 18 -8.37 8.63 4.19
C LEU A 18 -7.97 10.01 4.70
N VAL A 19 -8.42 11.05 4.02
CA VAL A 19 -8.08 12.43 4.37
C VAL A 19 -9.34 13.24 4.60
N ARG A 20 -9.42 13.88 5.77
CA ARG A 20 -10.60 14.63 6.18
C ARG A 20 -10.73 15.91 5.35
N GLY A 21 -11.88 16.10 4.71
CA GLY A 21 -12.24 17.35 4.05
C GLY A 21 -11.51 17.65 2.74
N LYS A 22 -10.76 16.69 2.18
CA LYS A 22 -10.02 16.85 0.92
C LYS A 22 -9.80 15.53 0.22
N GLU A 23 -9.58 15.60 -1.09
CA GLU A 23 -9.19 14.46 -1.91
C GLU A 23 -7.65 14.35 -1.92
N PRO A 24 -7.06 13.24 -1.44
CA PRO A 24 -5.63 13.01 -1.57
C PRO A 24 -5.24 12.85 -3.04
N LEU A 25 -4.10 13.41 -3.45
CA LEU A 25 -3.55 13.18 -4.79
C LEU A 25 -2.75 11.88 -4.78
N GLU A 26 -3.24 10.85 -5.49
CA GLU A 26 -2.48 9.61 -5.65
C GLU A 26 -1.19 9.86 -6.44
N ARG A 27 -0.05 9.40 -5.91
CA ARG A 27 1.25 9.48 -6.59
C ARG A 27 1.68 8.13 -7.17
N ARG A 28 1.44 7.03 -6.46
CA ARG A 28 1.90 5.69 -6.86
C ARG A 28 1.15 4.57 -6.15
N ARG A 29 1.13 3.41 -6.82
CA ARG A 29 0.78 2.08 -6.28
C ARG A 29 1.99 1.16 -6.44
N GLY A 30 2.29 0.37 -5.40
CA GLY A 30 3.47 -0.51 -5.36
C GLY A 30 4.79 0.22 -5.12
N LEU A 31 5.80 -0.50 -4.61
CA LEU A 31 7.15 0.04 -4.47
C LEU A 31 7.92 -0.13 -5.79
N PRO A 32 8.82 0.81 -6.16
CA PRO A 32 9.70 0.59 -7.30
C PRO A 32 10.68 -0.56 -7.01
N GLY A 33 11.08 -1.28 -8.07
CA GLY A 33 12.15 -2.29 -7.99
C GLY A 33 11.74 -3.63 -8.58
N ASP A 34 10.47 -4.03 -8.43
CA ASP A 34 9.92 -5.27 -8.98
C ASP A 34 8.66 -4.95 -9.82
N PRO A 35 8.73 -5.03 -11.16
CA PRO A 35 7.59 -4.75 -12.03
C PRO A 35 6.48 -5.80 -11.94
N ASP A 36 6.79 -6.99 -11.40
CA ASP A 36 5.85 -8.11 -11.27
C ASP A 36 5.22 -8.18 -9.86
N ASP A 37 5.54 -7.25 -8.96
CA ASP A 37 4.89 -7.17 -7.64
C ASP A 37 3.42 -6.74 -7.80
N THR A 38 2.54 -7.73 -7.73
CA THR A 38 1.08 -7.55 -7.82
C THR A 38 0.42 -7.40 -6.44
N HIS A 39 1.19 -7.33 -5.36
CA HIS A 39 0.62 -7.30 -4.01
C HIS A 39 0.12 -5.91 -3.65
N SER A 40 -1.16 -5.83 -3.25
CA SER A 40 -1.80 -4.59 -2.80
C SER A 40 -1.36 -4.19 -1.38
N ARG A 41 -0.06 -3.86 -1.24
CA ARG A 41 0.61 -3.58 0.04
C ARG A 41 1.11 -2.16 0.18
N TYR A 42 1.11 -1.38 -0.90
CA TYR A 42 1.64 -0.02 -0.88
C TYR A 42 0.84 0.95 -1.76
N ILE A 43 0.58 2.12 -1.20
CA ILE A 43 0.16 3.34 -1.90
C ILE A 43 0.88 4.54 -1.30
N GLU A 44 1.12 5.57 -2.11
CA GLU A 44 1.51 6.88 -1.63
C GLU A 44 0.62 7.97 -2.22
N VAL A 45 0.31 8.96 -1.38
CA VAL A 45 -0.48 10.12 -1.75
C VAL A 45 0.24 11.39 -1.34
N GLU A 46 -0.10 12.50 -1.99
CA GLU A 46 0.27 13.85 -1.58
C GLU A 46 -0.92 14.55 -0.93
N VAL A 47 -0.67 15.21 0.19
CA VAL A 47 -1.63 16.06 0.89
C VAL A 47 -0.90 17.31 1.36
N ASP A 48 -1.32 18.48 0.86
CA ASP A 48 -0.73 19.79 1.21
C ASP A 48 0.81 19.82 1.08
N GLY A 49 1.35 19.18 0.03
CA GLY A 49 2.79 19.08 -0.21
C GLY A 49 3.53 18.04 0.64
N ILE A 50 2.82 17.27 1.48
CA ILE A 50 3.39 16.15 2.24
C ILE A 50 3.10 14.84 1.51
N VAL A 51 4.15 14.05 1.27
CA VAL A 51 4.01 12.68 0.75
C VAL A 51 3.78 11.72 1.92
N ILE A 52 2.69 10.97 1.87
CA ILE A 52 2.28 9.99 2.88
C ILE A 52 2.31 8.61 2.24
N GLY A 53 3.24 7.76 2.68
CA GLY A 53 3.32 6.35 2.29
C GLY A 53 2.52 5.45 3.24
N CYS A 54 1.66 4.60 2.69
CA CYS A 54 0.91 3.59 3.44
C CYS A 54 1.40 2.21 3.03
N LEU A 55 2.06 1.50 3.95
CA LEU A 55 2.76 0.25 3.69
C LEU A 55 2.28 -0.87 4.63
N TYR A 56 1.91 -2.01 4.04
CA TYR A 56 1.62 -3.26 4.73
C TYR A 56 2.73 -4.29 4.48
N LEU A 57 3.71 -4.34 5.38
CA LEU A 57 4.87 -5.22 5.25
C LEU A 57 4.49 -6.71 5.22
N PRO A 58 5.22 -7.54 4.46
CA PRO A 58 5.11 -8.99 4.58
C PRO A 58 5.33 -9.44 6.03
N ASN A 59 4.49 -10.37 6.50
CA ASN A 59 4.63 -10.96 7.84
C ASN A 59 6.02 -11.60 8.03
N GLY A 60 6.61 -12.15 6.96
CA GLY A 60 7.95 -12.72 6.99
C GLY A 60 7.99 -14.05 7.74
N ASN A 61 7.21 -15.03 7.26
CA ASN A 61 7.12 -16.38 7.85
C ASN A 61 8.47 -16.87 8.39
N PRO A 62 8.50 -17.65 9.50
CA PRO A 62 9.76 -18.13 10.07
C PRO A 62 10.61 -18.92 9.07
N ALA A 63 11.92 -18.71 9.16
CA ALA A 63 12.93 -19.52 8.48
C ALA A 63 13.75 -20.30 9.53
N PRO A 64 14.03 -21.60 9.33
CA PRO A 64 13.66 -22.41 8.15
C PRO A 64 12.16 -22.79 8.15
N GLY A 65 11.61 -23.06 6.97
CA GLY A 65 10.23 -23.55 6.87
C GLY A 65 9.74 -23.68 5.42
N PRO A 66 8.58 -24.34 5.20
CA PRO A 66 8.12 -24.79 3.87
C PRO A 66 7.88 -23.69 2.83
N LYS A 67 7.99 -22.43 3.22
CA LYS A 67 7.81 -21.27 2.33
C LYS A 67 9.13 -20.79 1.70
N PHE A 68 10.27 -21.20 2.25
CA PHE A 68 11.60 -20.78 1.81
C PHE A 68 12.45 -21.94 1.28
N ASP A 69 11.89 -23.15 1.26
CA ASP A 69 12.47 -24.36 0.66
C ASP A 69 11.90 -24.62 -0.74
#